data_AF-A0A3P7M3M0-F1
#
_entry.id   AF-A0A3P7M3M0-F1
#
_cell.length_a   1.000
_cell.length_b   1.000
_cell.length_c   1.000
_cell.angle_alpha   90.00
_cell.angle_beta   90.00
_cell.angle_gamma   90.00
#
_symmetry.space_group_name_H-M   'P 1'
#
loop_
_entity.id
_entity.type
_entity.pdbx_description
1 polymer ?
#
loop_
_entity_poly.entity_id
_entity_poly.type
_entity_poly.pdbx_seq_one_letter_code
_entity_poly.pdbx_strand_id
1 'polypeptide(L)'
;MRAPVKAEHLSKCAACDFVRYCSKDCQRLAWKIHRPECRRLKAVFPNLPLTEVLFLSKIIDRVVFLAMYGDKFNWERERKFSSLVDHKKDIRYALILLFQPISSHGFTAGLHFYYHLFKKRILEESPTYPYNFDLIYHPTAFLPIPRNVLPISASGCYLR
;
A
#
# COMPACT_ATOMS: atom_id res chain seq x y z
N MET A 1 -10.37 -20.86 -24.79
CA MET A 1 -9.29 -19.83 -24.79
C MET A 1 -9.96 -18.50 -25.10
N ARG A 2 -9.80 -17.46 -24.26
CA ARG A 2 -10.31 -16.12 -24.60
C ARG A 2 -9.52 -15.61 -25.81
N ALA A 3 -10.22 -15.07 -26.82
CA ALA A 3 -9.59 -14.45 -27.96
C ALA A 3 -8.60 -13.34 -27.51
N PRO A 4 -7.49 -13.11 -28.23
CA PRO A 4 -6.56 -12.04 -27.89
C PRO A 4 -7.31 -10.71 -27.99
N VAL A 5 -7.49 -10.04 -26.85
CA VAL A 5 -8.00 -8.68 -26.80
C VAL A 5 -7.01 -7.82 -27.59
N LYS A 6 -7.49 -7.08 -28.61
CA LYS A 6 -6.67 -6.09 -29.34
C LYS A 6 -5.86 -5.31 -28.31
N ALA A 7 -4.54 -5.20 -28.52
CA ALA A 7 -3.66 -4.45 -27.63
C ALA A 7 -4.04 -2.97 -27.66
N GLU A 8 -4.97 -2.56 -26.79
CA GLU A 8 -5.27 -1.15 -26.58
C GLU A 8 -4.05 -0.49 -25.95
N HIS A 9 -3.51 0.51 -26.64
CA HIS A 9 -2.34 1.24 -26.17
C HIS A 9 -2.72 2.09 -24.95
N LEU A 10 -2.36 1.60 -23.75
CA LEU A 10 -2.61 2.31 -22.51
C LEU A 10 -1.76 3.59 -22.41
N SER A 11 -2.41 4.71 -22.13
CA SER A 11 -1.76 6.01 -21.93
C SER A 11 -1.22 6.13 -20.51
N LYS A 12 0.06 6.49 -20.37
CA LYS A 12 0.69 6.74 -19.06
C LYS A 12 0.31 8.13 -18.52
N CYS A 13 0.22 8.23 -17.19
CA CYS A 13 0.21 9.53 -16.53
C CYS A 13 1.54 10.25 -16.76
N ALA A 14 1.51 11.38 -17.47
CA ALA A 14 2.71 12.17 -17.77
C ALA A 14 3.45 12.71 -16.52
N ALA A 15 2.78 12.77 -15.37
CA ALA A 15 3.35 13.35 -14.15
C ALA A 15 4.14 12.34 -13.30
N CYS A 16 3.65 11.12 -13.16
CA CYS A 16 4.29 10.08 -12.32
C CYS A 16 4.93 8.94 -13.12
N ASP A 17 4.66 8.89 -14.43
CA ASP A 17 5.09 7.85 -15.38
C ASP A 17 4.79 6.40 -14.99
N PHE A 18 3.92 6.19 -14.00
CA PHE A 18 3.59 4.88 -13.44
C PHE A 18 2.16 4.42 -13.80
N VAL A 19 1.14 5.17 -13.40
CA VAL A 19 -0.26 4.77 -13.61
C VAL A 19 -0.66 4.91 -15.08
N ARG A 20 -1.39 3.91 -15.58
CA ARG A 20 -1.86 3.80 -16.96
C ARG A 20 -3.38 3.85 -17.05
N TYR A 21 -3.88 4.37 -18.18
CA TYR A 21 -5.31 4.52 -18.46
C TYR A 21 -5.62 4.07 -19.89
N CYS A 22 -6.78 3.45 -20.10
CA CYS A 22 -7.24 3.11 -21.45
C CYS A 22 -7.64 4.34 -22.28
N SER A 23 -8.04 5.44 -21.63
CA SER A 23 -8.45 6.68 -22.32
C SER A 23 -8.14 7.94 -21.50
N LYS A 24 -8.14 9.10 -22.19
CA LYS A 24 -8.04 10.42 -21.54
C LYS A 24 -9.20 10.68 -20.58
N ASP A 25 -10.38 10.11 -20.85
CA ASP A 25 -11.55 10.29 -19.99
C ASP A 25 -11.41 9.47 -18.70
N CYS A 26 -10.91 8.23 -18.79
CA CYS A 26 -10.57 7.44 -17.60
C CYS A 26 -9.49 8.15 -16.76
N GLN A 27 -8.49 8.78 -17.39
CA GLN A 27 -7.49 9.59 -16.69
C GLN A 27 -8.12 10.78 -15.95
N ARG A 28 -9.01 11.53 -16.60
CA ARG A 28 -9.71 12.67 -15.99
C ARG A 28 -10.61 12.25 -14.82
N LEU A 29 -11.36 11.17 -14.98
CA LEU A 29 -12.25 10.63 -13.93
C LEU A 29 -11.44 10.14 -12.72
N ALA A 30 -10.33 9.45 -12.95
CA ALA A 30 -9.47 8.96 -11.88
C ALA A 30 -8.66 10.05 -11.19
N TRP A 31 -8.47 11.24 -11.80
CA TRP A 31 -7.55 12.27 -11.33
C TRP A 31 -7.79 12.69 -9.88
N LYS A 32 -9.05 12.80 -9.42
CA LYS A 32 -9.35 13.20 -8.04
C LYS A 32 -8.75 12.24 -7.01
N ILE A 33 -8.81 10.94 -7.29
CA ILE A 33 -8.26 9.89 -6.42
C ILE A 33 -6.76 9.72 -6.67
N HIS A 34 -6.33 9.81 -7.92
CA HIS A 34 -4.93 9.61 -8.29
C HIS A 34 -4.03 10.78 -7.89
N ARG A 35 -4.49 12.03 -7.89
CA ARG A 35 -3.66 13.23 -7.62
C ARG A 35 -2.76 13.14 -6.37
N PRO A 36 -3.25 12.76 -5.17
CA PRO A 36 -2.39 12.61 -4.00
C PRO A 36 -1.36 11.48 -4.19
N GLU A 37 -1.77 10.34 -4.73
CA GLU A 37 -0.88 9.22 -5.05
C GLU A 37 0.19 9.61 -6.09
N CYS A 38 -0.20 10.34 -7.14
CA CYS A 38 0.64 10.81 -8.23
C CYS A 38 1.84 11.61 -7.71
N ARG A 39 1.62 12.48 -6.71
CA ARG A 39 2.69 13.25 -6.07
C ARG A 39 3.70 12.35 -5.37
N ARG A 40 3.22 11.34 -4.63
CA ARG A 40 4.09 10.39 -3.92
C ARG A 40 4.87 9.51 -4.90
N LEU A 41 4.20 9.00 -5.94
CA LEU A 41 4.84 8.21 -7.01
C LEU A 41 5.91 9.01 -7.74
N LYS A 42 5.61 10.26 -8.11
CA LYS A 42 6.57 11.16 -8.75
C LYS A 42 7.82 11.40 -7.89
N ALA A 43 7.66 11.50 -6.58
CA ALA A 43 8.78 11.75 -5.66
C ALA A 43 9.75 10.57 -5.52
N VAL A 44 9.27 9.34 -5.73
CA VAL A 44 10.10 8.12 -5.61
C VAL A 44 10.54 7.55 -6.95
N PHE A 45 9.93 7.96 -8.06
CA PHE A 45 10.31 7.50 -9.39
C PHE A 45 11.77 7.88 -9.73
N PRO A 46 12.57 7.00 -10.36
CA PRO A 46 12.23 5.66 -10.87
C PRO A 46 12.33 4.52 -9.84
N ASN A 47 12.75 4.81 -8.61
CA ASN A 47 12.96 3.85 -7.52
C ASN A 47 11.64 3.51 -6.80
N LEU A 48 10.67 3.02 -7.56
CA LEU A 48 9.37 2.64 -7.02
C LEU A 48 9.53 1.44 -6.06
N PRO A 49 8.84 1.45 -4.91
CA PRO A 49 8.86 0.33 -4.00
C PRO A 49 8.11 -0.87 -4.59
N LEU A 50 8.21 -2.00 -3.90
CA LEU A 50 7.48 -3.21 -4.26
C LEU A 50 5.99 -2.94 -4.43
N THR A 51 5.39 -3.71 -5.32
CA THR A 51 4.02 -3.49 -5.76
C THR A 51 3.02 -3.69 -4.60
N GLU A 52 3.36 -4.55 -3.65
CA GLU A 52 2.66 -4.77 -2.39
C GLU A 52 2.68 -3.51 -1.52
N VAL A 53 3.81 -2.80 -1.45
CA VAL A 53 3.92 -1.53 -0.70
C VAL A 53 3.05 -0.46 -1.34
N LEU A 54 3.02 -0.39 -2.67
CA LEU A 54 2.13 0.52 -3.40
C LEU A 54 0.65 0.18 -3.15
N PHE A 55 0.31 -1.10 -3.09
CA PHE A 55 -1.04 -1.53 -2.74
C PHE A 55 -1.41 -1.15 -1.30
N LEU A 56 -0.52 -1.41 -0.34
CA LEU A 56 -0.71 -1.02 1.06
C LEU A 56 -0.89 0.51 1.19
N SER A 57 -0.21 1.31 0.37
CA SER A 57 -0.41 2.77 0.40
C SER A 57 -1.85 3.18 0.06
N LYS A 58 -2.52 2.47 -0.85
CA LYS A 58 -3.95 2.71 -1.19
C LYS A 58 -4.89 2.29 -0.07
N ILE A 59 -4.55 1.21 0.64
CA ILE A 59 -5.30 0.77 1.82
C ILE A 59 -5.18 1.84 2.92
N ILE A 60 -3.96 2.33 3.18
CA ILE A 60 -3.72 3.40 4.16
C ILE A 60 -4.51 4.66 3.79
N ASP A 61 -4.47 5.11 2.53
CA ASP A 61 -5.28 6.24 2.05
C ASP A 61 -6.77 6.06 2.39
N ARG A 62 -7.30 4.84 2.19
CA ARG A 62 -8.71 4.50 2.49
C ARG A 62 -9.00 4.55 3.99
N VAL A 63 -8.15 3.93 4.80
CA VAL A 63 -8.31 3.89 6.26
C VAL A 63 -8.25 5.30 6.84
N VAL A 64 -7.31 6.13 6.39
CA VAL A 64 -7.19 7.54 6.79
C VAL A 64 -8.44 8.32 6.39
N PHE A 65 -8.92 8.15 5.16
CA PHE A 65 -10.14 8.81 4.70
C PHE A 65 -11.35 8.46 5.59
N LEU A 66 -11.52 7.18 5.92
CA LEU A 66 -12.60 6.73 6.80
C LEU A 66 -12.48 7.32 8.22
N ALA A 67 -11.26 7.40 8.75
CA ALA A 67 -11.02 8.01 10.06
C ALA A 67 -11.33 9.52 10.08
N MET A 68 -11.01 10.25 9.00
CA MET A 68 -11.23 11.70 8.92
C MET A 68 -12.67 12.09 8.58
N TYR A 69 -13.33 11.34 7.69
CA TYR A 69 -14.62 11.75 7.10
C TYR A 69 -15.79 10.82 7.47
N GLY A 70 -15.51 9.70 8.16
CA GLY A 70 -16.48 8.65 8.42
C GLY A 70 -16.80 7.80 7.19
N ASP A 71 -17.51 6.69 7.41
CA ASP A 71 -17.90 5.76 6.36
C ASP A 71 -19.19 6.20 5.63
N LYS A 72 -19.09 7.31 4.90
CA LYS A 72 -20.23 7.88 4.15
C LYS A 72 -20.76 6.96 3.05
N PHE A 73 -19.97 5.98 2.63
CA PHE A 73 -20.27 5.09 1.51
C PHE A 73 -20.55 3.65 1.94
N ASN A 74 -20.63 3.38 3.25
CA ASN A 74 -20.85 2.04 3.78
C ASN A 74 -19.83 1.00 3.27
N TRP A 75 -18.57 1.41 3.07
CA TRP A 75 -17.48 0.50 2.65
C TRP A 75 -17.15 -0.54 3.72
N GLU A 76 -17.36 -0.23 4.99
CA GLU A 76 -17.13 -1.13 6.11
C GLU A 76 -18.44 -1.71 6.69
N ARG A 77 -19.53 -1.73 5.90
CA ARG A 77 -20.84 -2.22 6.34
C ARG A 77 -20.78 -3.66 6.86
N GLU A 78 -20.10 -4.54 6.14
CA GLU A 78 -20.03 -5.96 6.45
C GLU A 78 -18.85 -6.29 7.37
N ARG A 79 -17.72 -5.59 7.18
CA ARG A 79 -16.49 -5.82 7.93
C ARG A 79 -15.64 -4.55 7.93
N LYS A 80 -15.06 -4.22 9.08
CA LYS A 80 -14.08 -3.14 9.21
C LYS A 80 -12.68 -3.62 8.89
N PHE A 81 -11.82 -2.73 8.39
CA PHE A 81 -10.41 -3.05 8.17
C PHE A 81 -9.73 -3.48 9.48
N SER A 82 -10.09 -2.86 10.60
CA SER A 82 -9.56 -3.18 11.93
C SER A 82 -9.94 -4.58 12.44
N SER A 83 -10.95 -5.23 11.87
CA SER A 83 -11.36 -6.59 12.25
C SER A 83 -10.75 -7.66 11.34
N LEU A 84 -9.81 -7.31 10.46
CA LEU A 84 -9.06 -8.28 9.69
C LEU A 84 -8.12 -9.05 10.62
N VAL A 85 -8.04 -10.37 10.43
CA VAL A 85 -7.16 -11.23 11.22
C VAL A 85 -5.72 -10.88 10.86
N ASP A 86 -4.95 -10.46 11.87
CA ASP A 86 -3.51 -10.39 11.77
C ASP A 86 -2.89 -11.68 12.30
N HIS A 87 -1.90 -12.18 11.58
CA HIS A 87 -1.08 -13.32 12.02
C HIS A 87 0.23 -12.83 12.64
N LYS A 88 0.24 -11.66 13.29
CA LYS A 88 1.46 -11.01 13.75
C LYS A 88 2.25 -11.89 14.73
N LYS A 89 1.54 -12.59 15.61
CA LYS A 89 2.14 -13.54 16.56
C LYS A 89 2.72 -14.75 15.83
N ASP A 90 1.93 -15.39 14.96
CA ASP A 90 2.34 -16.58 14.21
C ASP A 90 3.57 -16.30 13.33
N ILE A 91 3.58 -15.15 12.65
CA ILE A 91 4.71 -14.70 11.84
C ILE A 91 5.94 -14.45 12.72
N ARG A 92 5.78 -13.81 13.88
CA ARG A 92 6.88 -13.61 14.83
C ARG A 92 7.43 -14.93 15.35
N TYR A 93 6.57 -15.87 15.71
CA TYR A 93 6.99 -17.20 16.16
C TYR A 93 7.68 -17.97 15.05
N ALA A 94 7.13 -17.98 13.84
CA ALA A 94 7.75 -18.59 12.67
C ALA A 94 9.13 -18.00 12.40
N LEU A 95 9.28 -16.68 12.48
CA LEU A 95 10.60 -16.03 12.40
C LEU A 95 11.51 -16.51 13.52
N ILE A 96 11.07 -16.56 14.78
CA ILE A 96 11.94 -17.06 15.88
C ILE A 96 12.34 -18.54 15.65
N LEU A 97 11.47 -19.35 15.06
CA LEU A 97 11.69 -20.78 14.81
C LEU A 97 12.58 -21.05 13.59
N LEU A 98 12.39 -20.33 12.48
CA LEU A 98 13.25 -20.42 11.28
C LEU A 98 14.68 -19.94 11.56
N PHE A 99 14.83 -19.14 12.60
CA PHE A 99 16.08 -18.59 13.05
C PHE A 99 16.58 -19.33 14.32
N GLN A 100 16.17 -20.57 14.61
CA GLN A 100 16.85 -21.32 15.69
C GLN A 100 18.30 -21.61 15.26
N PRO A 101 19.30 -21.47 16.16
CA PRO A 101 20.67 -21.84 15.81
C PRO A 101 20.71 -23.34 15.50
N ILE A 102 21.16 -23.69 14.30
CA ILE A 102 21.47 -25.09 13.97
C ILE A 102 22.61 -25.48 14.91
N SER A 103 22.32 -26.34 15.88
CA SER A 103 23.26 -26.83 16.88
C SER A 103 24.22 -27.86 16.27
N SER A 104 24.94 -27.46 15.23
CA SER A 104 26.02 -28.25 14.63
C SER A 104 27.21 -27.34 14.40
N HIS A 105 28.12 -27.38 15.37
CA HIS A 105 29.56 -27.08 15.28
C HIS A 105 30.00 -26.10 14.18
N GLY A 106 30.21 -24.82 14.53
CA GLY A 106 31.03 -23.92 13.73
C GLY A 106 30.41 -22.59 13.32
N PHE A 107 29.51 -22.00 14.12
CA PHE A 107 29.06 -20.63 13.86
C PHE A 107 30.15 -19.64 14.24
N THR A 108 30.80 -19.03 13.25
CA THR A 108 31.79 -17.97 13.48
C THR A 108 31.10 -16.82 14.24
N ALA A 109 31.79 -16.25 15.24
CA ALA A 109 31.22 -15.25 16.16
C ALA A 109 30.54 -14.06 15.44
N GLY A 110 30.93 -13.77 14.19
CA GLY A 110 30.32 -12.75 13.33
C GLY A 110 28.86 -13.05 12.98
N LEU A 111 28.52 -14.27 12.55
CA LEU A 111 27.14 -14.62 12.21
C LEU A 111 26.23 -14.67 13.45
N HIS A 112 26.77 -15.04 14.62
CA HIS A 112 26.05 -15.01 15.90
C HIS A 112 25.69 -13.57 16.31
N PHE A 113 26.59 -12.62 16.06
CA PHE A 113 26.36 -11.21 16.30
C PHE A 113 25.28 -10.63 15.37
N TYR A 114 25.33 -10.93 14.06
CA TYR A 114 24.29 -10.52 13.10
C TYR A 114 22.92 -11.10 13.47
N TYR A 115 22.89 -12.36 13.88
CA TYR A 115 21.69 -13.01 14.39
C TYR A 115 21.11 -12.29 15.61
N HIS A 116 21.94 -11.98 16.61
CA HIS A 116 21.50 -11.27 17.81
C HIS A 116 21.00 -9.85 17.51
N LEU A 117 21.68 -9.11 16.62
CA LEU A 117 21.23 -7.79 16.19
C LEU A 117 19.89 -7.85 15.43
N PHE A 118 19.72 -8.83 14.56
CA PHE A 118 18.47 -9.05 13.83
C PHE A 118 17.32 -9.41 14.78
N LYS A 119 17.56 -10.35 15.71
CA LYS A 119 16.59 -10.78 16.73
C LYS A 119 16.20 -9.62 17.66
N LYS A 120 17.16 -8.79 18.08
CA LYS A 120 16.91 -7.59 18.89
C LYS A 120 16.02 -6.60 18.15
N ARG A 121 16.27 -6.35 16.86
CA ARG A 121 15.44 -5.47 16.01
C ARG A 121 14.02 -5.98 15.75
N ILE A 122 13.79 -7.30 15.77
CA ILE A 122 12.45 -7.90 15.55
C ILE A 122 11.64 -8.00 16.85
N LEU A 123 12.30 -8.19 18.00
CA LEU A 123 11.65 -8.45 19.30
C LEU A 123 11.52 -7.20 20.20
N GLU A 124 12.47 -6.26 20.13
CA GLU A 124 12.36 -5.00 20.85
C GLU A 124 11.65 -3.98 19.95
N GLU A 125 10.41 -3.68 20.34
CA GLU A 125 9.60 -2.52 19.97
C GLU A 125 9.72 -2.07 18.51
N SER A 126 8.64 -2.33 17.76
CA SER A 126 8.29 -1.54 16.58
C SER A 126 8.54 -0.07 16.94
N PRO A 127 9.47 0.64 16.25
CA PRO A 127 9.62 2.06 16.50
C PRO A 127 8.21 2.63 16.43
N THR A 128 7.82 3.37 17.45
CA THR A 128 6.70 4.29 17.34
C THR A 128 7.13 5.23 16.23
N TYR A 129 6.86 4.83 14.98
CA TYR A 129 7.14 5.64 13.83
C TYR A 129 6.38 6.93 14.12
N PRO A 130 7.06 8.07 14.26
CA PRO A 130 6.39 9.34 14.34
C PRO A 130 5.92 9.61 12.90
N TYR A 131 4.92 8.85 12.45
CA TYR A 131 4.12 9.23 11.31
C TYR A 131 3.37 10.47 11.77
N ASN A 132 4.02 11.61 11.60
CA ASN A 132 3.36 12.89 11.58
C ASN A 132 2.47 12.89 10.32
N PHE A 133 1.29 12.29 10.45
CA PHE A 133 0.30 12.15 9.38
C PHE A 133 -0.02 13.52 8.75
N ASP A 134 0.10 14.60 9.53
CA ASP A 134 -0.19 15.97 9.10
C ASP A 134 0.77 16.49 8.02
N LEU A 135 2.00 15.98 7.95
CA LEU A 135 2.98 16.38 6.93
C LEU A 135 2.77 15.70 5.56
N ILE A 136 2.12 14.54 5.53
CA ILE A 136 1.87 13.76 4.29
C ILE A 136 0.42 13.96 3.81
N TYR A 137 -0.52 14.11 4.74
CA TYR A 137 -1.95 14.27 4.50
C TYR A 137 -2.40 15.67 4.89
N HIS A 138 -1.98 16.70 4.15
CA HIS A 138 -2.48 18.05 4.36
C HIS A 138 -4.02 18.07 4.11
N PRO A 139 -4.85 18.63 5.02
CA PRO A 139 -6.32 18.53 4.98
C PRO A 139 -6.97 19.08 3.70
N THR A 140 -6.25 19.91 2.94
CA THR A 140 -6.69 20.47 1.65
C THR A 140 -6.56 19.49 0.47
N ALA A 141 -5.90 18.34 0.64
CA ALA A 141 -5.71 17.34 -0.42
C ALA A 141 -6.91 16.39 -0.59
N PHE A 142 -7.79 16.28 0.40
CA PHE A 142 -8.97 15.43 0.39
C PHE A 142 -10.24 16.29 0.34
N LEU A 143 -10.44 17.01 -0.77
CA LEU A 143 -11.72 17.68 -0.99
C LEU A 143 -12.86 16.63 -0.95
N PRO A 144 -14.00 16.94 -0.31
CA PRO A 144 -15.13 16.02 -0.26
C PRO A 144 -15.56 15.65 -1.68
N ILE A 145 -15.60 14.33 -1.95
CA ILE A 145 -16.05 13.80 -3.24
C ILE A 145 -17.54 14.17 -3.38
N PRO A 146 -17.95 14.96 -4.40
CA PRO A 146 -19.35 15.30 -4.59
C PRO A 146 -20.18 14.08 -5.01
N ARG A 147 -21.46 14.11 -4.61
CA ARG A 147 -22.50 13.06 -4.71
C ARG A 147 -22.67 12.34 -6.06
N ASN A 148 -22.06 12.84 -7.15
CA ASN A 148 -22.23 12.29 -8.51
C ASN A 148 -21.05 11.43 -8.99
N VAL A 149 -20.03 11.18 -8.15
CA VAL A 149 -19.04 10.14 -8.43
C VAL A 149 -19.56 8.85 -7.79
N LEU A 150 -20.41 8.14 -8.53
CA LEU A 150 -20.74 6.75 -8.25
C LEU A 150 -19.45 5.99 -7.90
N PRO A 151 -19.48 4.98 -7.01
CA PRO A 151 -18.37 4.07 -6.87
C PRO A 151 -18.21 3.43 -8.24
N ILE A 152 -17.26 3.94 -9.04
CA ILE A 152 -17.02 3.44 -10.39
C ILE A 152 -16.78 1.96 -10.17
N SER A 153 -17.72 1.18 -10.69
CA SER A 153 -17.74 -0.25 -10.60
C SER A 153 -16.33 -0.76 -10.89
N ALA A 154 -15.89 -1.69 -10.06
CA ALA A 154 -14.66 -2.46 -10.20
C ALA A 154 -14.66 -3.35 -11.46
N SER A 155 -15.13 -2.84 -12.59
CA SER A 155 -15.16 -3.48 -13.90
C SER A 155 -14.28 -2.70 -14.87
N GLY A 156 -12.96 -2.92 -14.75
CA GLY A 156 -12.11 -3.03 -15.95
C GLY A 156 -11.15 -1.89 -16.31
N CYS A 157 -10.93 -0.87 -15.49
CA CYS A 157 -10.04 0.26 -15.87
C CYS A 157 -8.81 0.51 -14.97
N TYR A 158 -8.45 -0.45 -14.11
CA TYR A 158 -7.13 -0.51 -13.47
C TYR A 158 -6.42 -1.76 -13.98
N LEU A 159 -5.92 -1.70 -15.21
CA LEU A 159 -4.94 -2.67 -15.67
C LEU A 159 -3.56 -2.16 -15.24
N ARG A 160 -2.89 -2.94 -14.39
CA ARG A 160 -1.44 -2.79 -14.15
C ARG A 160 -0.68 -2.98 -15.45
#